data_AF-H0I337-F1
#
_entry.id   AF-H0I337-F1
#
_cell.length_a   1.000
_cell.length_b   1.000
_cell.length_c   1.000
_cell.angle_alpha   90.00
_cell.angle_beta   90.00
_cell.angle_gamma   90.00
#
_symmetry.space_group_name_H-M   'P 1'
#
loop_
_entity.id
_entity.type
_entity.pdbx_description
1 polymer ?
#
loop_
_entity_poly.entity_id
_entity_poly.type
_entity_poly.pdbx_seq_one_letter_code
_entity_poly.pdbx_strand_id
1 'polypeptide(L)'
;MKLTIHHQTTYRYARPILLQPHRMILRPRSSHDVTILASSLAFSSEAQLDWTQDVFGNLVAIGTFSEPTAELGITNHLTVEQLAAA
;
A
#
# COMPACT_ATOMS: atom_id res chain seq x y z
N MET A 1 3.01 12.12 -18.85
CA MET A 1 2.33 10.84 -19.14
C MET A 1 1.50 10.44 -17.92
N LYS A 2 0.24 10.04 -18.11
CA LYS A 2 -0.60 9.54 -17.01
C LYS A 2 -0.53 8.01 -16.95
N LEU A 3 -0.26 7.46 -15.77
CA LEU A 3 -0.14 6.02 -15.53
C LEU A 3 -1.11 5.60 -14.43
N THR A 4 -1.77 4.47 -14.65
CA THR A 4 -2.53 3.78 -13.59
C THR A 4 -1.78 2.52 -13.21
N ILE A 5 -1.40 2.41 -11.94
CA ILE A 5 -0.65 1.30 -11.38
C ILE A 5 -1.60 0.47 -10.52
N HIS A 6 -1.69 -0.82 -10.83
CA HIS A 6 -2.44 -1.80 -10.07
C HIS A 6 -1.47 -2.78 -9.43
N HIS A 7 -1.35 -2.76 -8.11
CA HIS A 7 -0.50 -3.69 -7.37
C HIS A 7 -1.35 -4.59 -6.48
N GLN A 8 -1.17 -5.90 -6.60
CA GLN A 8 -1.83 -6.89 -5.77
C GLN A 8 -0.79 -7.82 -5.14
N THR A 9 -0.82 -7.93 -3.82
CA THR A 9 0.00 -8.87 -3.06
C THR A 9 -0.91 -9.80 -2.28
N THR A 10 -0.61 -11.10 -2.31
CA THR A 10 -1.35 -12.10 -1.56
C THR A 10 -0.39 -12.94 -0.74
N TYR A 11 -0.54 -12.90 0.58
CA TYR A 11 0.13 -13.79 1.51
C TYR A 11 -0.81 -14.92 1.89
N ARG A 12 -0.33 -16.17 1.82
CA ARG A 12 -1.08 -17.36 2.23
C ARG A 12 -0.35 -18.08 3.34
N TYR A 13 -1.10 -18.42 4.39
CA TYR A 13 -0.60 -19.08 5.58
C TYR A 13 -1.18 -20.49 5.67
N ALA A 14 -0.40 -21.45 6.17
CA ALA A 14 -0.84 -22.84 6.30
C ALA A 14 -1.98 -23.02 7.33
N ARG A 15 -2.19 -22.03 8.21
CA ARG A 15 -3.25 -21.97 9.22
C ARG A 15 -3.61 -20.51 9.51
N PRO A 16 -4.81 -20.23 10.05
CA PRO A 16 -5.15 -18.88 10.49
C PRO A 16 -4.15 -18.35 11.53
N ILE A 17 -3.63 -17.15 11.31
CA ILE A 17 -2.70 -16.46 12.23
C ILE A 17 -3.19 -15.06 12.55
N LEU A 18 -2.88 -14.57 13.74
CA LEU A 18 -3.04 -13.16 14.08
C LEU A 18 -1.87 -12.38 13.50
N LEU A 19 -2.18 -11.43 12.62
CA LEU A 19 -1.18 -10.59 11.98
C LEU A 19 -0.69 -9.52 12.96
N GLN A 20 0.63 -9.35 13.04
CA GLN A 20 1.22 -8.18 13.69
C GLN A 20 1.01 -6.92 12.83
N PRO A 21 1.15 -5.70 13.39
CA PRO A 21 1.05 -4.46 12.63
C PRO A 21 1.89 -4.53 11.34
N HIS A 22 1.21 -4.48 10.20
CA HIS A 22 1.82 -4.70 8.90
C HIS A 22 2.24 -3.37 8.29
N ARG A 23 3.54 -3.12 8.18
CA ARG A 23 4.11 -1.91 7.56
C ARG A 23 4.22 -2.08 6.05
N MET A 24 3.67 -1.13 5.31
CA MET A 24 3.61 -1.16 3.86
C MET A 24 4.00 0.19 3.25
N ILE A 25 4.88 0.16 2.26
CA ILE A 25 5.22 1.32 1.43
C ILE A 25 4.56 1.10 0.08
N LEU A 26 3.37 1.65 -0.09
CA LEU A 26 2.52 1.37 -1.25
C LEU A 26 2.43 2.53 -2.23
N ARG A 27 2.99 3.70 -1.86
CA ARG A 27 3.06 4.86 -2.73
C ARG A 27 4.47 4.97 -3.30
N PRO A 28 4.63 5.24 -4.61
CA PRO A 28 5.92 5.61 -5.15
C PRO A 28 6.40 6.85 -4.42
N ARG A 29 7.72 6.94 -4.20
CA ARG A 29 8.31 8.13 -3.58
C ARG A 29 7.99 9.34 -4.45
N SER A 30 7.39 10.37 -3.88
CA SER A 30 7.17 11.61 -4.64
C SER A 30 8.53 12.20 -4.97
N SER A 31 8.79 12.32 -6.27
CA SER A 31 9.94 13.02 -6.81
C SER A 31 9.40 14.17 -7.66
N HIS A 32 10.28 15.08 -8.11
CA HIS A 32 9.87 16.19 -8.97
C HIS A 32 9.18 15.71 -10.27
N ASP A 33 9.46 14.46 -10.68
CA ASP A 33 8.97 13.91 -11.94
C ASP A 33 7.70 13.07 -11.77
N VAL A 34 7.20 12.85 -10.55
CA VAL A 34 6.03 11.98 -10.29
C VAL A 34 5.07 12.60 -9.28
N THR A 35 3.85 12.90 -9.74
CA THR A 35 2.74 13.40 -8.92
C THR A 35 1.66 12.34 -8.77
N ILE A 36 1.19 12.08 -7.54
CA ILE A 36 0.07 11.17 -7.29
C ILE A 36 -1.25 11.94 -7.46
N LEU A 37 -2.09 11.49 -8.39
CA LEU A 37 -3.40 12.09 -8.66
C LEU A 37 -4.54 11.41 -7.89
N ALA A 38 -4.45 10.09 -7.70
CA ALA A 38 -5.41 9.30 -6.95
C ALA A 38 -4.75 8.08 -6.31
N SER A 39 -5.25 7.65 -5.16
CA SER A 39 -4.83 6.42 -4.49
C SER A 39 -6.00 5.72 -3.82
N SER A 40 -6.11 4.41 -3.97
CA SER A 40 -7.01 3.56 -3.18
C SER A 40 -6.28 2.32 -2.69
N LEU A 41 -6.66 1.87 -1.50
CA LEU A 41 -6.06 0.72 -0.83
C LEU A 41 -7.18 -0.16 -0.25
N ALA A 42 -7.12 -1.45 -0.53
CA ALA A 42 -8.06 -2.44 -0.05
C ALA A 42 -7.33 -3.66 0.51
N PHE A 43 -7.96 -4.33 1.47
CA PHE A 43 -7.47 -5.53 2.12
C PHE A 43 -8.51 -6.65 2.02
N SER A 44 -8.07 -7.91 1.98
CA SER A 44 -8.96 -9.07 2.04
C SER A 44 -9.61 -9.27 3.42
N SER A 45 -9.03 -8.67 4.45
CA SER A 45 -9.51 -8.70 5.84
C SER A 45 -9.64 -7.28 6.36
N GLU A 46 -10.59 -7.04 7.26
CA GLU A 46 -10.80 -5.72 7.84
C GLU A 46 -9.54 -5.26 8.58
N ALA A 47 -9.09 -4.05 8.25
CA ALA A 47 -7.86 -3.48 8.76
C ALA A 47 -8.11 -2.05 9.21
N GLN A 48 -7.60 -1.70 10.39
CA GLN A 48 -7.44 -0.31 10.77
C GLN A 48 -6.12 0.19 10.18
N LEU A 49 -6.17 1.37 9.56
CA LEU A 49 -5.04 1.96 8.84
C LEU A 49 -4.56 3.22 9.55
N ASP A 50 -3.29 3.21 9.92
CA ASP A 50 -2.56 4.40 10.33
C ASP A 50 -1.53 4.80 9.27
N TRP A 51 -1.40 6.08 9.00
CA TRP A 51 -0.44 6.62 8.04
C TRP A 51 0.64 7.41 8.77
N THR A 52 1.90 7.15 8.42
CA THR A 52 3.05 7.87 8.97
C THR A 52 4.04 8.19 7.85
N GLN A 53 4.89 9.19 8.08
CA GLN A 53 5.99 9.52 7.17
C GLN A 53 7.30 9.15 7.84
N ASP A 54 8.13 8.38 7.15
CA ASP A 54 9.46 8.04 7.65
C ASP A 54 10.49 9.16 7.41
N VAL A 55 11.70 9.00 7.95
CA VAL A 55 12.80 9.96 7.82
C VAL A 55 13.29 10.17 6.38
N PHE A 56 12.92 9.29 5.45
CA PHE A 56 13.23 9.40 4.03
C PHE A 56 12.08 10.01 3.23
N GLY A 57 11.02 10.47 3.91
CA GLY A 57 9.85 11.08 3.32
C GLY A 57 8.86 10.08 2.70
N ASN A 58 9.06 8.77 2.86
CA ASN A 58 8.11 7.78 2.34
C ASN A 58 6.85 7.79 3.21
N LEU A 59 5.68 7.75 2.57
CA LEU A 59 4.44 7.54 3.28
C LEU A 59 4.23 6.04 3.51
N VAL A 60 4.22 5.66 4.78
CA VAL A 60 4.09 4.28 5.25
C VAL A 60 2.68 4.07 5.81
N ALA A 61 1.99 3.05 5.30
CA ALA A 61 0.74 2.57 5.87
C ALA A 61 1.06 1.48 6.91
N ILE A 62 0.43 1.55 8.07
CA ILE A 62 0.43 0.52 9.10
C ILE A 62 -0.98 -0.05 9.17
N GLY A 63 -1.13 -1.31 8.76
CA GLY A 63 -2.39 -2.04 8.87
C GLY A 63 -2.41 -2.90 10.13
N THR A 64 -3.37 -2.69 11.01
CA THR A 64 -3.63 -3.56 12.17
C THR A 64 -4.89 -4.39 11.96
N PHE A 65 -4.78 -5.69 12.21
CA PHE A 65 -5.83 -6.68 11.97
C PHE A 65 -6.21 -7.33 13.30
N SER A 66 -7.50 -7.35 13.63
CA SER A 66 -8.02 -7.88 14.89
C SER A 66 -8.34 -9.38 14.83
N GLU A 67 -8.57 -9.92 13.63
CA GLU A 67 -9.01 -11.30 13.44
C GLU A 67 -7.91 -12.20 12.87
N PRO A 68 -7.82 -13.48 13.29
CA PRO A 68 -6.96 -14.46 12.65
C PRO A 68 -7.36 -14.68 11.19
N THR A 69 -6.37 -14.70 10.29
CA THR A 69 -6.60 -14.98 8.86
C THR A 69 -5.61 -15.98 8.30
N ALA A 70 -6.06 -16.80 7.34
CA ALA A 70 -5.20 -17.67 6.54
C ALA A 70 -4.71 -17.00 5.25
N GLU A 71 -5.28 -15.84 4.89
CA GLU A 71 -4.90 -15.07 3.70
C GLU A 71 -4.92 -13.56 3.98
N LEU A 72 -3.84 -12.88 3.58
CA LEU A 72 -3.80 -11.41 3.53
C LEU A 72 -3.61 -10.98 2.08
N GLY A 73 -4.68 -10.48 1.48
CA GLY A 73 -4.68 -9.78 0.20
C GLY A 73 -4.57 -8.28 0.42
N ILE A 74 -3.71 -7.63 -0.36
CA ILE A 74 -3.50 -6.19 -0.36
C ILE A 74 -3.60 -5.73 -1.81
N THR A 75 -4.55 -4.86 -2.11
CA THR A 75 -4.75 -4.28 -3.44
C THR A 75 -4.59 -2.77 -3.37
N ASN A 76 -3.65 -2.24 -4.14
CA ASN A 76 -3.34 -0.82 -4.19
C ASN A 76 -3.50 -0.32 -5.64
N HIS A 77 -4.35 0.68 -5.84
CA HIS A 77 -4.46 1.39 -7.11
C HIS A 77 -3.91 2.79 -6.95
N LEU A 78 -3.09 3.20 -7.91
CA LEU A 78 -2.53 4.54 -7.97
C LEU A 78 -2.70 5.09 -9.37
N THR A 79 -3.15 6.33 -9.46
CA THR A 79 -3.03 7.11 -10.68
C THR A 79 -1.97 8.15 -10.47
N VAL A 80 -0.93 8.14 -11.30
CA VAL A 80 0.17 9.09 -11.24
C VAL A 80 0.30 9.85 -12.56
N GLU A 81 0.80 11.06 -12.46
CA GLU A 81 1.31 11.83 -13.59
C GLU A 81 2.83 11.85 -13.50
N GLN A 82 3.47 11.38 -14.56
CA GLN A 82 4.92 11.40 -14.70
C GLN A 82 5.32 12.46 -15.73
N LEU A 83 6.16 13.40 -15.34
CA LEU A 83 6.88 14.26 -16.29
C LEU A 83 7.97 13.40 -16.95
N ALA A 84 8.04 13.45 -18.29
CA ALA A 84 9.16 12.84 -18.98
C ALA A 84 10.41 13.63 -18.62
N ALA A 85 11.44 12.97 -18.07
CA ALA A 85 12.76 13.56 -18.03
C ALA A 85 13.17 13.84 -19.48
N ALA A 86 13.45 15.11 -19.77
CA ALA A 86 13.90 15.58 -21.08
C ALA A 86 15.30 15.04 -21.42
#